data_AF-V5SJS1-F1
#
_entry.id   AF-V5SJS1-F1
#
_cell.length_a   1.000
_cell.length_b   1.000
_cell.length_c   1.000
_cell.angle_alpha   90.00
_cell.angle_beta   90.00
_cell.angle_gamma   90.00
#
_symmetry.space_group_name_H-M   'P 1'
#
loop_
_entity.id
_entity.type
_entity.pdbx_description
1 polymer ?
#
loop_
_entity_poly.entity_id
_entity_poly.type
_entity_poly.pdbx_seq_one_letter_code
_entity_poly.pdbx_strand_id
1 'polypeptide(L)'
;MAGTIFSLALSQRFDTQGRLLVNAPLYLYQANTLIPVDSYADSGLSVLNPWPLRTDSAGMIPEFWLPDGSYRARLTDARGSTVLFDLLNVMALGPSEGGGGGGGGSVDQTAILKTGDFFWQPVSATRTGAVRANGRTIGSATSGATERANADTQPLFEFIWNTFPNSLCPVTGGRGSNAASDFLANKQIATLDMRGRGPLGLDDMGNIAAGTISGGSPTVPGSGGGAESRSFNVTKANLPDYALPHTLTITNNTGVVRNFSWTIFNLAAGGVDTPRQFNLTQDTLSLGGSIRLDGGGQAISVNTMSPYRLGTWFIKL
;
A
#
# COMPACT_ATOMS: atom_id res chain seq x y z
N MET A 1 -20.45 25.57 20.77
CA MET A 1 -21.48 25.15 19.80
C MET A 1 -22.85 25.45 20.38
N ALA A 2 -23.86 25.68 19.54
CA ALA A 2 -25.20 26.04 19.99
C ALA A 2 -26.17 24.87 19.85
N GLY A 3 -26.80 24.48 20.95
CA GLY A 3 -27.93 23.56 20.99
C GLY A 3 -29.19 24.22 21.49
N THR A 4 -30.30 23.47 21.42
CA THR A 4 -31.55 23.88 22.05
C THR A 4 -32.13 22.74 22.87
N ILE A 5 -33.00 23.06 23.82
CA ILE A 5 -33.70 22.03 24.58
C ILE A 5 -34.86 21.55 23.73
N PHE A 6 -34.72 20.33 23.18
CA PHE A 6 -35.75 19.73 22.33
C PHE A 6 -37.09 19.68 23.06
N SER A 7 -38.16 20.01 22.34
CA SER A 7 -39.54 20.24 22.81
C SER A 7 -39.84 21.57 23.49
N LEU A 8 -38.85 22.41 23.85
CA LEU A 8 -39.12 23.72 24.45
C LEU A 8 -39.16 24.87 23.43
N ALA A 9 -38.11 25.03 22.61
CA ALA A 9 -38.09 26.08 21.59
C ALA A 9 -39.23 25.89 20.57
N LEU A 10 -39.84 26.99 20.14
CA LEU A 10 -40.95 27.03 19.17
C LEU A 10 -42.17 26.18 19.58
N SER A 11 -42.32 25.88 20.87
CA SER A 11 -43.47 25.14 21.40
C SER A 11 -44.50 26.10 22.02
N GLN A 12 -45.78 25.87 21.71
CA GLN A 12 -46.90 26.58 22.33
C GLN A 12 -47.19 26.00 23.72
N ARG A 13 -47.44 26.87 24.71
CA ARG A 13 -47.66 26.48 26.09
C ARG A 13 -49.02 26.93 26.61
N PHE A 14 -49.65 26.05 27.38
CA PHE A 14 -50.97 26.25 27.98
C PHE A 14 -50.89 26.19 29.50
N ASP A 15 -51.71 26.99 30.18
CA ASP A 15 -51.86 26.94 31.64
C ASP A 15 -52.65 25.70 32.10
N THR A 16 -52.78 25.52 33.41
CA THR A 16 -53.55 24.42 34.02
C THR A 16 -55.05 24.44 33.68
N GLN A 17 -55.53 25.51 33.05
CA GLN A 17 -56.92 25.72 32.64
C GLN A 17 -57.07 25.69 31.11
N GLY A 18 -56.01 25.35 30.35
CA GLY A 18 -56.02 25.25 28.90
C GLY A 18 -55.92 26.58 28.14
N ARG A 19 -55.60 27.69 28.82
CA ARG A 19 -55.40 29.01 28.18
C ARG A 19 -53.95 29.20 27.76
N LEU A 20 -53.71 29.99 26.73
CA LEU A 20 -52.37 30.32 26.25
C LEU A 20 -51.57 31.08 27.32
N LEU A 21 -50.32 30.67 27.52
CA LEU A 21 -49.40 31.32 28.43
C LEU A 21 -48.68 32.48 27.73
N VAL A 22 -49.38 33.60 27.61
CA VAL A 22 -48.83 34.82 27.02
C VAL A 22 -47.88 35.49 28.03
N ASN A 23 -46.70 35.90 27.56
CA ASN A 23 -45.71 36.65 28.36
C ASN A 23 -45.24 35.91 29.64
N ALA A 24 -45.26 34.58 29.62
CA ALA A 24 -44.76 33.73 30.69
C ALA A 24 -43.23 33.69 30.66
N PRO A 25 -42.55 33.84 31.81
CA PRO A 25 -41.09 33.78 31.88
C PRO A 25 -40.59 32.33 31.94
N LEU A 26 -39.68 32.00 31.02
CA LEU A 26 -38.85 30.81 31.00
C LEU A 26 -37.48 31.15 31.60
N TYR A 27 -37.16 30.49 32.71
CA TYR A 27 -35.86 30.61 33.37
C TYR A 27 -34.95 29.46 32.97
N LEU A 28 -33.74 29.80 32.56
CA LEU A 28 -32.66 28.87 32.24
C LEU A 28 -31.56 29.01 33.29
N TYR A 29 -31.13 27.87 33.84
CA TYR A 29 -30.11 27.77 34.88
C TYR A 29 -29.10 26.66 34.55
N GLN A 30 -27.95 26.65 35.22
CA GLN A 30 -27.06 25.48 35.21
C GLN A 30 -27.80 24.26 35.78
N ALA A 31 -27.56 23.07 35.23
CA ALA A 31 -28.23 21.84 35.66
C ALA A 31 -28.21 21.64 37.18
N ASN A 32 -29.35 21.26 37.75
CA ASN A 32 -29.56 21.04 39.19
C ASN A 32 -29.28 22.25 40.10
N THR A 33 -29.16 23.47 39.56
CA THR A 33 -28.93 24.69 40.35
C THR A 33 -30.03 25.74 40.13
N LEU A 34 -29.87 26.92 40.72
CA LEU A 34 -30.62 28.15 40.41
C LEU A 34 -29.70 29.26 39.90
N ILE A 35 -28.50 28.91 39.42
CA ILE A 35 -27.53 29.86 38.87
C ILE A 35 -27.95 30.19 37.43
N PRO A 36 -28.30 31.44 37.09
CA PRO A 36 -28.77 31.82 35.76
C PRO A 36 -27.77 31.48 34.66
N VAL A 37 -28.31 31.13 33.49
CA VAL A 37 -27.52 30.92 32.27
C VAL A 37 -28.05 31.80 31.15
N ASP A 38 -27.10 32.35 30.40
CA ASP A 38 -27.34 33.11 29.18
C ASP A 38 -27.81 32.21 28.04
N SER A 39 -28.83 32.66 27.32
CA SER A 39 -29.26 32.05 26.05
C SER A 39 -29.20 33.06 24.93
N TYR A 40 -29.20 32.58 23.69
CA TYR A 40 -28.89 33.37 22.51
C TYR A 40 -29.97 33.25 21.45
N ALA A 41 -30.17 34.29 20.65
CA ALA A 41 -31.14 34.30 19.55
C ALA A 41 -30.61 33.60 18.29
N ASP A 42 -29.29 33.41 18.18
CA ASP A 42 -28.63 32.78 17.04
C ASP A 42 -27.77 31.58 17.43
N SER A 43 -27.56 30.67 16.47
CA SER A 43 -26.72 29.48 16.62
C SER A 43 -25.21 29.77 16.68
N GLY A 44 -24.79 31.01 16.43
CA GLY A 44 -23.43 31.49 16.62
C GLY A 44 -23.13 31.92 18.06
N LEU A 45 -24.11 31.88 18.97
CA LEU A 45 -24.00 32.34 20.36
C LEU A 45 -23.54 33.80 20.46
N SER A 46 -24.02 34.67 19.56
CA SER A 46 -23.51 36.04 19.41
C SER A 46 -24.48 37.12 19.89
N VAL A 47 -25.79 36.86 19.83
CA VAL A 47 -26.86 37.77 20.21
C VAL A 47 -27.55 37.23 21.46
N LEU A 48 -27.34 37.90 22.60
CA LEU A 48 -27.90 37.50 23.89
C LEU A 48 -29.42 37.76 23.94
N ASN A 49 -30.18 36.77 24.41
CA ASN A 49 -31.59 36.93 24.72
C ASN A 49 -31.80 37.62 26.08
N PRO A 50 -32.91 38.36 26.27
CA PRO A 50 -33.30 38.84 27.59
C PRO A 50 -33.48 37.69 28.59
N TRP A 51 -33.02 37.89 29.83
CA TRP A 51 -33.24 36.95 30.92
C TRP A 51 -34.25 37.53 31.93
N PRO A 52 -35.35 36.82 32.26
CA PRO A 52 -35.81 35.55 31.69
C PRO A 52 -36.38 35.70 30.28
N LEU A 53 -36.38 34.59 29.51
CA LEU A 53 -37.01 34.55 28.19
C LEU A 53 -38.52 34.61 28.34
N ARG A 54 -39.22 35.28 27.42
CA ARG A 54 -40.67 35.45 27.51
C ARG A 54 -41.36 34.80 26.32
N THR A 55 -42.49 34.16 26.57
CA THR A 55 -43.37 33.67 25.50
C THR A 55 -44.07 34.83 24.79
N ASP A 56 -44.39 34.64 23.51
CA ASP A 56 -45.08 35.63 22.68
C ASP A 56 -46.60 35.72 22.97
N SER A 57 -47.33 36.52 22.18
CA SER A 57 -48.78 36.67 22.27
C SER A 57 -49.59 35.41 21.92
N ALA A 58 -48.97 34.44 21.26
CA ALA A 58 -49.55 33.13 20.99
C ALA A 58 -49.18 32.10 22.08
N GLY A 59 -48.44 32.50 23.12
CA GLY A 59 -47.93 31.59 24.15
C GLY A 59 -46.83 30.66 23.65
N MET A 60 -46.16 31.02 22.56
CA MET A 60 -45.03 30.28 22.00
C MET A 60 -43.74 30.70 22.68
N ILE A 61 -42.91 29.72 23.05
CA ILE A 61 -41.53 29.99 23.48
C ILE A 61 -40.72 30.35 22.22
N PRO A 62 -40.03 31.50 22.20
CA PRO A 62 -39.22 31.89 21.04
C PRO A 62 -38.10 30.87 20.80
N GLU A 63 -37.55 30.88 19.59
CA GLU A 63 -36.34 30.13 19.32
C GLU A 63 -35.20 30.66 20.20
N PHE A 64 -34.47 29.75 20.84
CA PHE A 64 -33.33 30.09 21.67
C PHE A 64 -32.26 29.02 21.56
N TRP A 65 -31.03 29.47 21.74
CA TRP A 65 -29.81 28.71 21.62
C TRP A 65 -29.02 28.77 22.93
N LEU A 66 -28.43 27.66 23.32
CA LEU A 66 -27.59 27.52 24.50
C LEU A 66 -26.27 26.89 24.07
N PRO A 67 -25.16 27.13 24.79
CA PRO A 67 -23.97 26.31 24.65
C PRO A 67 -24.28 24.82 24.87
N ASP A 68 -23.41 23.94 24.41
CA ASP A 68 -23.56 22.52 24.69
C ASP A 68 -23.45 22.24 26.18
N GLY A 69 -24.40 21.48 26.71
CA GLY A 69 -24.41 21.10 28.11
C GLY A 69 -25.78 20.69 28.61
N SER A 70 -25.83 20.41 29.91
CA SER A 70 -27.07 20.17 30.63
C SER A 70 -27.49 21.42 31.39
N TYR A 71 -28.79 21.69 31.35
CA TYR A 71 -29.41 22.87 31.94
C TYR A 71 -30.62 22.49 32.78
N ARG A 72 -31.06 23.44 33.60
CA ARG A 72 -32.38 23.42 34.20
C ARG A 72 -33.26 24.43 33.49
N ALA A 73 -34.44 24.00 33.07
CA ALA A 73 -35.44 24.85 32.44
C ALA A 73 -36.70 24.90 33.28
N ARG A 74 -37.10 26.09 33.71
CA ARG A 74 -38.27 26.31 34.57
C ARG A 74 -39.20 27.35 33.94
N LEU A 75 -40.43 26.95 33.63
CA LEU A 75 -41.46 27.86 33.13
C LEU A 75 -42.49 28.15 34.24
N THR A 76 -42.82 29.43 34.41
CA THR A 76 -43.87 29.85 35.34
C THR A 76 -45.05 30.49 34.61
N ASP A 77 -46.14 30.77 35.33
CA ASP A 77 -47.19 31.65 34.83
C ASP A 77 -46.68 33.08 34.56
N ALA A 78 -47.49 33.89 33.87
CA ALA A 78 -47.16 35.29 33.55
C ALA A 78 -46.88 36.18 34.77
N ARG A 79 -47.25 35.75 35.98
CA ARG A 79 -47.04 36.46 37.25
C ARG A 79 -45.87 35.90 38.07
N GLY A 80 -45.22 34.83 37.61
CA GLY A 80 -44.14 34.15 38.32
C GLY A 80 -44.59 33.28 39.50
N SER A 81 -45.89 33.10 39.73
CA SER A 81 -46.44 32.53 40.97
C SER A 81 -46.57 31.00 40.93
N THR A 82 -46.94 30.45 39.78
CA THR A 82 -47.14 29.00 39.59
C THR A 82 -46.06 28.45 38.69
N VAL A 83 -45.44 27.33 39.08
CA VAL A 83 -44.49 26.59 38.24
C VAL A 83 -45.25 25.57 37.43
N LEU A 84 -45.10 25.62 36.11
CA LEU A 84 -45.78 24.70 35.21
C LEU A 84 -44.92 23.47 34.92
N PHE A 85 -43.62 23.70 34.73
CA PHE A 85 -42.65 22.62 34.72
C PHE A 85 -41.31 23.12 35.27
N ASP A 86 -40.55 22.17 35.81
CA ASP A 86 -39.21 22.37 36.31
C ASP A 86 -38.36 21.16 35.93
N LEU A 87 -37.66 21.27 34.81
CA LEU A 87 -36.78 20.22 34.30
C LEU A 87 -35.40 20.46 34.90
N LEU A 88 -35.04 19.69 35.94
CA LEU A 88 -33.80 19.90 36.71
C LEU A 88 -32.51 19.62 35.92
N ASN A 89 -32.57 18.67 34.98
CA ASN A 89 -31.44 18.24 34.18
C ASN A 89 -31.92 17.84 32.79
N VAL A 90 -31.86 18.77 31.85
CA VAL A 90 -32.20 18.56 30.45
C VAL A 90 -31.04 19.01 29.57
N MET A 91 -30.73 18.20 28.57
CA MET A 91 -29.60 18.45 27.68
C MET A 91 -30.00 19.44 26.57
N ALA A 92 -29.18 20.46 26.34
CA ALA A 92 -29.23 21.22 25.10
C ALA A 92 -28.59 20.35 24.01
N LEU A 93 -29.39 19.97 23.02
CA LEU A 93 -28.95 19.17 21.89
C LEU A 93 -28.69 20.15 20.72
N GLY A 94 -27.43 20.28 20.34
CA GLY A 94 -27.00 20.97 19.13
C GLY A 94 -26.50 19.98 18.08
N PRO A 95 -26.13 20.46 16.89
CA PRO A 95 -25.48 19.63 15.87
C PRO A 95 -24.13 19.15 16.40
N SER A 96 -24.09 18.01 17.12
CA SER A 96 -22.94 17.44 17.84
C SER A 96 -21.58 17.78 17.22
N GLU A 97 -20.60 18.18 18.05
CA GLU A 97 -19.18 18.27 17.66
C GLU A 97 -18.65 16.92 17.14
N GLY A 98 -19.36 15.83 17.41
CA GLY A 98 -19.26 14.60 16.66
C GLY A 98 -19.92 14.79 15.31
N GLY A 99 -19.11 15.14 14.31
CA GLY A 99 -19.51 15.20 12.91
C GLY A 99 -20.61 14.19 12.60
N GLY A 100 -21.80 14.72 12.35
CA GLY A 100 -22.90 14.00 11.73
C GLY A 100 -22.51 13.64 10.31
N GLY A 101 -21.50 12.78 10.18
CA GLY A 101 -21.21 11.99 9.02
C GLY A 101 -22.31 10.95 8.89
N GLY A 102 -23.47 11.38 8.40
CA GLY A 102 -24.36 10.56 7.59
C GLY A 102 -23.73 10.20 6.25
N GLY A 103 -22.40 10.00 6.21
CA GLY A 103 -21.66 9.31 5.17
C GLY A 103 -20.97 8.18 5.91
N GLY A 104 -21.25 6.93 5.51
CA GLY A 104 -20.82 5.71 6.21
C GLY A 104 -19.49 5.90 6.88
N GLY A 105 -19.46 5.66 8.20
CA GLY A 105 -18.35 6.04 9.07
C GLY A 105 -17.04 5.90 8.31
N SER A 106 -16.23 6.95 8.32
CA SER A 106 -14.81 6.78 8.06
C SER A 106 -14.39 5.72 9.06
N VAL A 107 -14.38 4.48 8.58
CA VAL A 107 -13.54 3.42 9.05
C VAL A 107 -12.31 4.09 9.62
N ASP A 108 -12.07 3.88 10.92
CA ASP A 108 -10.83 4.32 11.52
C ASP A 108 -9.71 3.94 10.54
N GLN A 109 -8.81 4.87 10.21
CA GLN A 109 -7.88 4.62 9.11
C GLN A 109 -7.00 3.38 9.43
N THR A 110 -6.77 3.13 10.72
CA THR A 110 -6.20 1.90 11.31
C THR A 110 -7.13 0.68 11.33
N ALA A 111 -8.44 0.85 11.13
CA ALA A 111 -9.39 -0.25 10.93
C ALA A 111 -9.38 -0.80 9.49
N ILE A 112 -8.90 -0.05 8.49
CA ILE A 112 -8.67 -0.57 7.13
C ILE A 112 -7.22 -0.93 6.87
N LEU A 113 -6.27 -0.05 7.22
CA LEU A 113 -4.83 -0.29 7.07
C LEU A 113 -4.10 0.23 8.30
N LYS A 114 -3.41 -0.67 9.00
CA LYS A 114 -2.60 -0.35 10.17
C LYS A 114 -1.24 0.20 9.73
N THR A 115 -0.60 0.97 10.61
CA THR A 115 0.79 1.39 10.43
C THR A 115 1.67 0.18 10.11
N GLY A 116 2.49 0.29 9.07
CA GLY A 116 3.34 -0.80 8.59
C GLY A 116 2.72 -1.68 7.50
N ASP A 117 1.42 -1.55 7.21
CA ASP A 117 0.79 -2.31 6.13
C ASP A 117 1.32 -1.89 4.76
N PHE A 118 1.59 -2.89 3.92
CA PHE A 118 2.05 -2.71 2.55
C PHE A 118 0.90 -2.86 1.57
N PHE A 119 0.83 -1.94 0.60
CA PHE A 119 -0.12 -2.05 -0.49
C PHE A 119 0.48 -1.51 -1.80
N TRP A 120 0.04 -2.09 -2.91
CA TRP A 120 0.51 -1.72 -4.24
C TRP A 120 -0.55 -0.91 -4.99
N GLN A 121 -0.10 0.11 -5.72
CA GLN A 121 -0.97 0.87 -6.63
C GLN A 121 -0.24 1.14 -7.96
N PRO A 122 -0.92 1.08 -9.12
CA PRO A 122 -0.35 1.33 -10.44
C PRO A 122 -0.16 2.84 -10.70
N VAL A 123 0.49 3.54 -9.77
CA VAL A 123 0.71 4.99 -9.80
C VAL A 123 2.19 5.30 -9.58
N SER A 124 2.64 6.41 -10.13
CA SER A 124 3.97 6.98 -9.88
C SER A 124 3.79 8.34 -9.19
N ALA A 125 3.42 8.30 -7.92
CA ALA A 125 3.11 9.49 -7.13
C ALA A 125 3.37 9.25 -5.63
N THR A 126 3.39 10.31 -4.85
CA THR A 126 3.32 10.25 -3.38
C THR A 126 1.87 10.10 -2.93
N ARG A 127 1.64 9.50 -1.76
CA ARG A 127 0.30 9.30 -1.21
C ARG A 127 0.24 9.81 0.23
N THR A 128 -0.73 10.66 0.54
CA THR A 128 -0.95 11.14 1.91
C THR A 128 -1.27 9.97 2.84
N GLY A 129 -0.67 9.98 4.04
CA GLY A 129 -0.82 8.91 5.02
C GLY A 129 0.01 7.65 4.76
N ALA A 130 0.87 7.65 3.73
CA ALA A 130 1.79 6.56 3.42
C ALA A 130 3.13 7.09 2.89
N VAL A 131 4.14 6.23 2.87
CA VAL A 131 5.46 6.49 2.26
C VAL A 131 5.81 5.37 1.29
N ARG A 132 6.73 5.61 0.36
CA ARG A 132 7.12 4.57 -0.62
C ARG A 132 8.14 3.60 -0.01
N ALA A 133 7.99 2.32 -0.35
CA ALA A 133 8.97 1.28 -0.03
C ALA A 133 10.12 1.31 -1.06
N ASN A 134 10.96 2.34 -0.98
CA ASN A 134 11.96 2.67 -2.00
C ASN A 134 13.41 2.72 -1.47
N GLY A 135 13.64 2.29 -0.23
CA GLY A 135 14.97 2.33 0.39
C GLY A 135 15.42 3.73 0.84
N ARG A 136 14.59 4.77 0.69
CA ARG A 136 14.88 6.12 1.22
C ARG A 136 14.58 6.18 2.71
N THR A 137 14.90 7.30 3.35
CA THR A 137 14.80 7.43 4.80
C THR A 137 13.53 8.14 5.27
N ILE A 138 13.03 7.73 6.44
CA ILE A 138 12.02 8.44 7.23
C ILE A 138 12.59 8.83 8.60
N GLY A 139 12.00 9.86 9.23
CA GLY A 139 12.39 10.31 10.55
C GLY A 139 11.65 11.59 10.96
N SER A 140 12.05 12.15 12.11
CA SER A 140 11.46 13.38 12.66
C SER A 140 11.52 14.57 11.69
N ALA A 141 10.76 15.63 11.98
CA ALA A 141 10.74 16.86 11.15
C ALA A 141 12.13 17.49 10.95
N THR A 142 13.03 17.32 11.91
CA THR A 142 14.40 17.84 11.89
C THR A 142 15.45 16.80 11.47
N SER A 143 15.06 15.54 11.26
CA SER A 143 15.98 14.46 10.91
C SER A 143 16.66 14.63 9.56
N GLY A 144 16.08 15.41 8.63
CA GLY A 144 16.58 15.55 7.26
C GLY A 144 16.32 14.32 6.37
N ALA A 145 15.37 13.47 6.77
CA ALA A 145 14.99 12.27 6.05
C ALA A 145 14.52 12.55 4.61
N THR A 146 14.85 11.65 3.68
CA THR A 146 14.75 11.89 2.23
C THR A 146 13.42 11.48 1.60
N GLU A 147 12.70 10.52 2.18
CA GLU A 147 11.34 10.18 1.75
C GLU A 147 10.33 11.06 2.47
N ARG A 148 10.45 11.17 3.80
CA ARG A 148 9.58 11.98 4.64
C ARG A 148 10.24 12.33 5.98
N ALA A 149 10.48 13.61 6.21
CA ALA A 149 10.92 14.16 7.48
C ALA A 149 9.73 14.84 8.17
N ASN A 150 9.05 14.14 9.07
CA ASN A 150 7.87 14.66 9.76
C ASN A 150 7.59 13.85 11.05
N ALA A 151 7.00 14.49 12.05
CA ALA A 151 6.59 13.87 13.31
C ALA A 151 5.60 12.70 13.10
N ASP A 152 4.78 12.74 12.06
CA ASP A 152 3.82 11.67 11.75
C ASP A 152 4.45 10.34 11.29
N THR A 153 5.77 10.32 11.11
CA THR A 153 6.52 9.09 10.79
C THR A 153 6.94 8.29 12.02
N GLN A 154 6.73 8.80 13.24
CA GLN A 154 7.12 8.11 14.47
C GLN A 154 6.55 6.69 14.58
N PRO A 155 5.25 6.45 14.36
CA PRO A 155 4.69 5.09 14.48
C PRO A 155 5.33 4.13 13.48
N LEU A 156 5.53 4.57 12.23
CA LEU A 156 6.18 3.75 11.21
C LEU A 156 7.67 3.52 11.49
N PHE A 157 8.38 4.51 12.03
CA PHE A 157 9.77 4.36 12.44
C PHE A 157 9.89 3.26 13.50
N GLU A 158 9.02 3.29 14.51
CA GLU A 158 8.99 2.29 15.57
C GLU A 158 8.63 0.90 15.03
N PHE A 159 7.68 0.80 14.10
CA PHE A 159 7.35 -0.45 13.43
C PHE A 159 8.56 -1.02 12.67
N ILE A 160 9.19 -0.25 11.79
CA ILE A 160 10.32 -0.71 10.97
C ILE A 160 11.50 -1.12 11.86
N TRP A 161 11.77 -0.35 12.92
CA TRP A 161 12.83 -0.65 13.87
C TRP A 161 12.57 -1.97 14.62
N ASN A 162 11.34 -2.27 15.04
CA ASN A 162 11.07 -3.53 15.74
C ASN A 162 10.96 -4.75 14.80
N THR A 163 10.49 -4.55 13.57
CA THR A 163 10.18 -5.66 12.66
C THR A 163 11.36 -6.09 11.78
N PHE A 164 12.13 -5.14 11.25
CA PHE A 164 13.18 -5.45 10.28
C PHE A 164 14.58 -5.33 10.89
N PRO A 165 15.51 -6.23 10.52
CA PRO A 165 16.90 -6.13 10.95
C PRO A 165 17.58 -4.88 10.39
N ASN A 166 18.62 -4.40 11.07
CA ASN A 166 19.37 -3.21 10.65
C ASN A 166 20.07 -3.37 9.29
N SER A 167 20.31 -4.60 8.84
CA SER A 167 20.87 -4.89 7.52
C SER A 167 19.88 -4.62 6.37
N LEU A 168 18.58 -4.72 6.63
CA LEU A 168 17.53 -4.42 5.64
C LEU A 168 17.07 -2.96 5.73
N CYS A 169 16.86 -2.48 6.96
CA CYS A 169 16.41 -1.12 7.24
C CYS A 169 17.42 -0.43 8.19
N PRO A 170 18.55 0.08 7.65
CA PRO A 170 19.58 0.72 8.45
C PRO A 170 19.11 2.02 9.08
N VAL A 171 19.48 2.21 10.36
CA VAL A 171 19.40 3.51 11.03
C VAL A 171 20.72 4.27 10.84
N THR A 172 20.63 5.54 10.45
CA THR A 172 21.79 6.43 10.28
C THR A 172 22.50 6.60 11.62
N GLY A 173 23.79 6.29 11.67
CA GLY A 173 24.56 6.27 12.93
C GLY A 173 24.32 5.02 13.81
N GLY A 174 23.60 4.03 13.29
CA GLY A 174 23.31 2.77 13.99
C GLY A 174 22.11 2.85 14.94
N ARG A 175 21.58 1.67 15.26
CA ARG A 175 20.46 1.52 16.21
C ARG A 175 20.94 1.74 17.63
N GLY A 176 20.19 2.54 18.39
CA GLY A 176 20.37 2.74 19.81
C GLY A 176 19.60 1.71 20.64
N SER A 177 19.29 2.07 21.89
CA SER A 177 18.66 1.17 22.85
C SER A 177 17.18 0.88 22.56
N ASN A 178 16.46 1.84 21.97
CA ASN A 178 15.06 1.67 21.57
C ASN A 178 14.69 2.65 20.45
N ALA A 179 13.64 2.32 19.70
CA ALA A 179 13.18 3.09 18.54
C ALA A 179 12.80 4.53 18.88
N ALA A 180 12.06 4.76 19.98
CA ALA A 180 11.62 6.09 20.38
C ALA A 180 12.81 7.03 20.67
N SER A 181 13.86 6.53 21.32
CA SER A 181 15.08 7.29 21.59
C SER A 181 15.83 7.63 20.31
N ASP A 182 15.91 6.70 19.37
CA ASP A 182 16.53 6.94 18.06
C ASP A 182 15.74 8.00 17.26
N PHE A 183 14.40 7.97 17.32
CA PHE A 183 13.56 8.97 16.68
C PHE A 183 13.71 10.37 17.31
N LEU A 184 13.71 10.45 18.65
CA LEU A 184 13.92 11.71 19.39
C LEU A 184 15.35 12.26 19.19
N ALA A 185 16.33 11.39 18.97
CA ALA A 185 17.68 11.76 18.58
C ALA A 185 17.78 12.24 17.11
N ASN A 186 16.66 12.38 16.41
CA ASN A 186 16.57 12.80 15.00
C ASN A 186 17.33 11.87 14.05
N LYS A 187 17.48 10.60 14.42
CA LYS A 187 18.05 9.60 13.51
C LYS A 187 17.04 9.29 12.40
N GLN A 188 17.59 8.86 11.28
CA GLN A 188 16.83 8.45 10.11
C GLN A 188 16.88 6.93 9.98
N ILE A 189 15.76 6.29 9.63
CA ILE A 189 15.73 4.86 9.29
C ILE A 189 15.34 4.70 7.82
N ALA A 190 15.99 3.78 7.10
CA ALA A 190 15.61 3.45 5.73
C ALA A 190 14.29 2.67 5.70
N THR A 191 13.44 2.96 4.72
CA THR A 191 12.26 2.14 4.38
C THR A 191 12.71 0.87 3.68
N LEU A 192 11.86 -0.16 3.72
CA LEU A 192 12.12 -1.39 2.96
C LEU A 192 12.25 -1.05 1.47
N ASP A 193 13.26 -1.59 0.80
CA ASP A 193 13.48 -1.38 -0.64
C ASP A 193 12.75 -2.45 -1.47
N MET A 194 11.60 -2.10 -2.04
CA MET A 194 10.79 -2.98 -2.89
C MET A 194 10.93 -2.65 -4.38
N ARG A 195 11.91 -1.82 -4.77
CA ARG A 195 12.11 -1.46 -6.19
C ARG A 195 12.46 -2.69 -7.02
N GLY A 196 11.67 -2.96 -8.06
CA GLY A 196 11.85 -4.11 -8.95
C GLY A 196 11.56 -5.48 -8.31
N ARG A 197 10.99 -5.52 -7.10
CA ARG A 197 10.74 -6.76 -6.34
C ARG A 197 9.25 -7.06 -6.25
N GLY A 198 8.91 -8.35 -6.38
CA GLY A 198 7.58 -8.88 -6.14
C GLY A 198 7.46 -9.45 -4.72
N PRO A 199 6.26 -9.45 -4.11
CA PRO A 199 6.04 -10.07 -2.82
C PRO A 199 5.97 -11.59 -3.00
N LEU A 200 6.63 -12.31 -2.10
CA LEU A 200 6.50 -13.75 -1.92
C LEU A 200 6.17 -14.01 -0.45
N GLY A 201 5.48 -15.12 -0.16
CA GLY A 201 5.32 -15.58 1.21
C GLY A 201 6.68 -15.99 1.80
N LEU A 202 6.81 -15.90 3.11
CA LEU A 202 7.95 -16.53 3.79
C LEU A 202 7.90 -18.05 3.54
N ASP A 203 9.04 -18.71 3.59
CA ASP A 203 9.11 -20.15 3.32
C ASP A 203 8.67 -20.99 4.54
N ASP A 204 8.67 -20.38 5.73
CA ASP A 204 8.22 -20.98 6.99
C ASP A 204 6.76 -20.63 7.34
N MET A 205 6.35 -19.36 7.23
CA MET A 205 4.99 -18.86 7.50
C MET A 205 4.38 -19.39 8.82
N GLY A 206 5.21 -19.51 9.86
CA GLY A 206 4.81 -20.05 11.17
C GLY A 206 4.86 -21.58 11.28
N ASN A 207 5.40 -22.27 10.28
CA ASN A 207 5.71 -23.69 10.25
C ASN A 207 7.22 -23.90 10.00
N ILE A 208 7.67 -25.13 9.77
CA ILE A 208 9.03 -25.42 9.30
C ILE A 208 9.16 -24.98 7.83
N ALA A 209 10.32 -24.41 7.47
CA ALA A 209 10.62 -23.95 6.11
C ALA A 209 10.45 -25.06 5.05
N ALA A 210 9.70 -24.77 3.99
CA ALA A 210 9.36 -25.74 2.94
C ALA A 210 10.50 -26.01 1.93
N GLY A 211 11.53 -25.16 1.89
CA GLY A 211 12.68 -25.26 0.99
C GLY A 211 12.37 -24.92 -0.47
N THR A 212 11.26 -24.21 -0.72
CA THR A 212 10.77 -23.96 -2.10
C THR A 212 11.40 -22.74 -2.74
N ILE A 213 11.81 -21.75 -1.93
CA ILE A 213 12.46 -20.53 -2.38
C ILE A 213 13.98 -20.74 -2.40
N SER A 214 14.60 -20.72 -3.59
CA SER A 214 16.05 -20.79 -3.73
C SER A 214 16.66 -19.38 -3.84
N GLY A 215 17.49 -19.00 -2.86
CA GLY A 215 18.19 -17.71 -2.81
C GLY A 215 17.61 -16.72 -1.80
N GLY A 216 18.46 -15.82 -1.28
CA GLY A 216 18.10 -14.90 -0.20
C GLY A 216 18.08 -15.57 1.18
N SER A 217 17.35 -14.96 2.14
CA SER A 217 17.04 -15.55 3.46
C SER A 217 15.53 -15.81 3.55
N PRO A 218 15.04 -17.01 3.14
CA PRO A 218 13.63 -17.27 2.87
C PRO A 218 12.68 -17.14 4.07
N THR A 219 13.21 -17.13 5.29
CA THR A 219 12.47 -16.99 6.55
C THR A 219 12.56 -15.58 7.15
N VAL A 220 13.28 -14.65 6.52
CA VAL A 220 13.45 -13.28 7.01
C VAL A 220 12.50 -12.33 6.26
N PRO A 221 11.55 -11.67 6.94
CA PRO A 221 10.67 -10.67 6.32
C PRO A 221 11.44 -9.58 5.58
N GLY A 222 11.03 -9.30 4.34
CA GLY A 222 11.67 -8.29 3.50
C GLY A 222 13.01 -8.71 2.90
N SER A 223 13.46 -9.97 3.09
CA SER A 223 14.64 -10.48 2.42
C SER A 223 14.44 -10.51 0.90
N GLY A 224 15.45 -10.02 0.17
CA GLY A 224 15.48 -10.11 -1.28
C GLY A 224 15.97 -11.47 -1.75
N GLY A 225 15.30 -12.03 -2.76
CA GLY A 225 15.73 -13.24 -3.46
C GLY A 225 15.57 -13.09 -4.98
N GLY A 226 16.13 -14.03 -5.74
CA GLY A 226 16.13 -14.02 -7.19
C GLY A 226 17.43 -13.48 -7.80
N ALA A 227 17.86 -14.07 -8.90
CA ALA A 227 19.04 -13.64 -9.64
C ALA A 227 18.66 -12.60 -10.70
N GLU A 228 19.34 -11.45 -10.72
CA GLU A 228 19.14 -10.38 -11.73
C GLU A 228 19.58 -10.81 -13.14
N SER A 229 20.37 -11.88 -13.24
CA SER A 229 20.80 -12.48 -14.51
C SER A 229 20.93 -13.98 -14.35
N ARG A 230 20.17 -14.75 -15.14
CA ARG A 230 20.34 -16.20 -15.25
C ARG A 230 21.11 -16.50 -16.52
N SER A 231 22.41 -16.75 -16.39
CA SER A 231 23.23 -17.25 -17.50
C SER A 231 22.78 -18.66 -17.85
N PHE A 232 22.02 -18.82 -18.93
CA PHE A 232 21.73 -20.12 -19.50
C PHE A 232 22.95 -20.57 -20.31
N ASN A 233 23.73 -21.51 -19.76
CA ASN A 233 24.68 -22.25 -20.56
C ASN A 233 23.90 -23.17 -21.50
N VAL A 234 23.72 -22.76 -22.76
CA VAL A 234 23.12 -23.61 -23.79
C VAL A 234 24.13 -24.70 -24.12
N THR A 235 23.99 -25.85 -23.45
CA THR A 235 24.74 -27.06 -23.82
C THR A 235 24.06 -27.74 -25.01
N LYS A 236 24.80 -28.53 -25.80
CA LYS A 236 24.24 -29.28 -26.93
C LYS A 236 23.03 -30.14 -26.53
N ALA A 237 22.99 -30.62 -25.28
CA ALA A 237 21.89 -31.41 -24.74
C ALA A 237 20.57 -30.62 -24.55
N ASN A 238 20.60 -29.29 -24.57
CA ASN A 238 19.41 -28.44 -24.45
C ASN A 238 18.85 -27.99 -25.80
N LEU A 239 19.53 -28.32 -26.90
CA LEU A 239 19.06 -28.05 -28.26
C LEU A 239 18.35 -29.30 -28.79
N PRO A 240 17.20 -29.16 -29.47
CA PRO A 240 16.57 -30.28 -30.18
C PRO A 240 17.53 -30.84 -31.22
N ASP A 241 17.52 -32.16 -31.41
CA ASP A 241 18.21 -32.78 -32.54
C ASP A 241 17.58 -32.29 -33.84
N TYR A 242 18.34 -31.50 -34.61
CA TYR A 242 17.89 -31.01 -35.91
C TYR A 242 18.61 -31.77 -37.02
N ALA A 243 17.88 -32.65 -37.70
CA ALA A 243 18.36 -33.30 -38.91
C ALA A 243 18.27 -32.31 -40.08
N LEU A 244 19.43 -31.91 -40.61
CA LEU A 244 19.49 -31.01 -41.75
C LEU A 244 19.09 -31.76 -43.04
N PRO A 245 18.05 -31.33 -43.78
CA PRO A 245 17.65 -31.96 -45.03
C PRO A 245 18.50 -31.43 -46.19
N HIS A 246 19.83 -31.54 -46.11
CA HIS A 246 20.72 -31.10 -47.18
C HIS A 246 21.57 -32.25 -47.73
N THR A 247 21.66 -32.29 -49.06
CA THR A 247 22.61 -33.17 -49.76
C THR A 247 23.92 -32.40 -49.88
N LEU A 248 25.01 -32.95 -49.35
CA LEU A 248 26.34 -32.39 -49.57
C LEU A 248 26.81 -32.75 -50.98
N THR A 249 26.74 -31.80 -51.91
CA THR A 249 27.30 -31.98 -53.26
C THR A 249 28.75 -31.51 -53.28
N ILE A 250 29.70 -32.43 -53.40
CA ILE A 250 31.12 -32.11 -53.60
C ILE A 250 31.33 -31.86 -55.11
N THR A 251 31.36 -30.60 -55.54
CA THR A 251 31.40 -30.27 -56.97
C THR A 251 32.83 -30.25 -57.57
N ASN A 252 33.90 -30.29 -56.77
CA ASN A 252 35.26 -30.33 -57.31
C ASN A 252 36.20 -31.12 -56.39
N ASN A 253 36.48 -32.38 -56.74
CA ASN A 253 37.59 -33.11 -56.16
C ASN A 253 38.91 -32.75 -56.87
N THR A 254 39.31 -31.48 -56.80
CA THR A 254 40.66 -31.03 -57.21
C THR A 254 41.68 -31.12 -56.07
N GLY A 255 41.30 -31.78 -54.96
CA GLY A 255 42.21 -32.18 -53.89
C GLY A 255 42.89 -33.49 -54.25
N VAL A 256 44.20 -33.45 -54.41
CA VAL A 256 45.08 -34.62 -54.58
C VAL A 256 44.65 -35.75 -53.63
N VAL A 257 44.24 -36.89 -54.18
CA VAL A 257 44.10 -38.15 -53.44
C VAL A 257 45.51 -38.59 -53.04
N ARG A 258 45.99 -38.12 -51.88
CA ARG A 258 47.30 -38.53 -51.35
C ARG A 258 47.12 -39.87 -50.65
N ASN A 259 47.82 -40.88 -51.17
CA ASN A 259 48.00 -42.24 -50.66
C ASN A 259 47.08 -43.30 -51.29
N PHE A 260 47.41 -43.68 -52.53
CA PHE A 260 47.34 -45.10 -52.88
C PHE A 260 48.73 -45.70 -52.73
N SER A 261 48.96 -46.55 -51.72
CA SER A 261 50.12 -47.44 -51.71
C SER A 261 49.84 -48.61 -52.65
N TRP A 262 50.37 -48.53 -53.87
CA TRP A 262 50.35 -49.64 -54.82
C TRP A 262 51.62 -50.47 -54.66
N THR A 263 51.50 -51.72 -54.23
CA THR A 263 52.44 -52.76 -54.67
C THR A 263 52.02 -53.17 -56.07
N ILE A 264 52.71 -52.66 -57.09
CA ILE A 264 52.53 -53.10 -58.47
C ILE A 264 52.90 -54.58 -58.53
N PHE A 265 51.93 -55.46 -58.79
CA PHE A 265 52.22 -56.78 -59.32
C PHE A 265 52.69 -56.57 -60.76
N ASN A 266 53.98 -56.82 -61.02
CA ASN A 266 54.49 -56.92 -62.39
C ASN A 266 53.71 -58.04 -63.11
N LEU A 267 52.75 -57.67 -63.95
CA LEU A 267 52.11 -58.60 -64.86
C LEU A 267 52.93 -58.60 -66.15
N ALA A 268 53.57 -59.73 -66.42
CA ALA A 268 54.31 -59.95 -67.66
C ALA A 268 53.39 -59.74 -68.88
N ALA A 269 53.91 -58.97 -69.83
CA ALA A 269 53.57 -58.90 -71.26
C ALA A 269 52.13 -59.28 -71.69
N GLY A 270 51.40 -58.28 -72.18
CA GLY A 270 50.36 -58.44 -73.20
C GLY A 270 48.94 -58.57 -72.68
N GLY A 271 48.27 -57.43 -72.44
CA GLY A 271 46.83 -57.40 -72.17
C GLY A 271 46.27 -56.00 -72.33
N VAL A 272 45.22 -55.88 -73.15
CA VAL A 272 44.52 -54.65 -73.57
C VAL A 272 43.95 -53.88 -72.37
N ASP A 273 44.23 -52.58 -72.29
CA ASP A 273 43.61 -51.65 -71.33
C ASP A 273 42.12 -51.47 -71.66
N THR A 274 41.25 -52.11 -70.88
CA THR A 274 39.84 -51.71 -70.81
C THR A 274 39.65 -50.73 -69.64
N PRO A 275 38.81 -49.69 -69.78
CA PRO A 275 38.57 -48.75 -68.68
C PRO A 275 37.88 -49.51 -67.54
N ARG A 276 38.64 -49.82 -66.49
CA ARG A 276 38.10 -50.40 -65.26
C ARG A 276 37.36 -49.32 -64.49
N GLN A 277 36.03 -49.42 -64.47
CA GLN A 277 35.18 -48.56 -63.65
C GLN A 277 35.30 -48.99 -62.18
N PHE A 278 35.96 -48.17 -61.37
CA PHE A 278 36.13 -48.42 -59.93
C PHE A 278 34.91 -47.88 -59.18
N ASN A 279 34.02 -48.77 -58.72
CA ASN A 279 32.93 -48.40 -57.83
C ASN A 279 33.45 -48.36 -56.38
N LEU A 280 33.56 -47.16 -55.83
CA LEU A 280 33.88 -46.96 -54.42
C LEU A 280 32.59 -47.09 -53.59
N THR A 281 32.36 -48.27 -53.02
CA THR A 281 31.19 -48.51 -52.16
C THR A 281 31.45 -47.92 -50.78
N GLN A 282 30.79 -46.79 -50.52
CA GLN A 282 30.58 -46.16 -49.21
C GLN A 282 31.86 -45.86 -48.41
N ASP A 283 32.54 -44.77 -48.79
CA ASP A 283 33.63 -44.22 -47.99
C ASP A 283 33.08 -43.21 -46.99
N THR A 284 33.34 -43.42 -45.69
CA THR A 284 32.95 -42.46 -44.66
C THR A 284 33.89 -41.26 -44.77
N LEU A 285 33.42 -40.17 -45.38
CA LEU A 285 34.22 -38.95 -45.52
C LEU A 285 34.43 -38.30 -44.14
N SER A 286 35.57 -38.57 -43.52
CA SER A 286 36.04 -37.89 -42.32
C SER A 286 36.60 -36.51 -42.69
N LEU A 287 35.80 -35.45 -42.59
CA LEU A 287 36.34 -34.09 -42.65
C LEU A 287 37.09 -33.77 -41.36
N GLY A 288 38.41 -33.60 -41.45
CA GLY A 288 39.25 -33.03 -40.39
C GLY A 288 39.04 -31.52 -40.29
N GLY A 289 37.95 -31.08 -39.68
CA GLY A 289 37.63 -29.66 -39.50
C GLY A 289 36.20 -29.40 -39.05
N SER A 290 35.90 -28.15 -38.67
CA SER A 290 34.54 -27.72 -38.33
C SER A 290 33.76 -27.30 -39.58
N ILE A 291 32.61 -27.93 -39.82
CA ILE A 291 31.62 -27.43 -40.78
C ILE A 291 30.93 -26.25 -40.11
N ARG A 292 31.20 -25.03 -40.59
CA ARG A 292 30.52 -23.82 -40.11
C ARG A 292 29.19 -23.72 -40.85
N LEU A 293 28.11 -24.03 -40.16
CA LEU A 293 26.77 -23.76 -40.65
C LEU A 293 26.49 -22.28 -40.35
N ASP A 294 26.56 -21.42 -41.35
CA ASP A 294 26.25 -19.97 -41.24
C ASP A 294 24.73 -19.72 -41.09
N GLY A 295 24.02 -20.62 -40.42
CA GLY A 295 22.70 -20.37 -39.87
C GLY A 295 22.89 -19.72 -38.52
N GLY A 296 22.99 -18.38 -38.50
CA GLY A 296 22.94 -17.61 -37.26
C GLY A 296 21.69 -18.00 -36.49
N GLY A 297 21.85 -18.84 -35.46
CA GLY A 297 20.76 -19.23 -34.58
C GLY A 297 20.18 -17.95 -33.99
N GLN A 298 19.02 -17.53 -34.48
CA GLN A 298 18.33 -16.38 -33.94
C GLN A 298 18.07 -16.69 -32.47
N ALA A 299 18.65 -15.90 -31.58
CA ALA A 299 18.42 -16.04 -30.15
C ALA A 299 16.91 -15.89 -29.92
N ILE A 300 16.23 -16.99 -29.65
CA ILE A 300 14.84 -16.95 -29.21
C ILE A 300 14.88 -16.33 -27.82
N SER A 301 14.45 -15.08 -27.71
CA SER A 301 14.32 -14.40 -26.43
C SER A 301 13.30 -15.14 -25.58
N VAL A 302 13.77 -15.92 -24.63
CA VAL A 302 12.92 -16.56 -23.61
C VAL A 302 12.58 -15.52 -22.55
N ASN A 303 11.28 -15.30 -22.31
CA ASN A 303 10.85 -14.47 -21.19
C ASN A 303 11.21 -15.19 -19.89
N THR A 304 12.09 -14.58 -19.10
CA THR A 304 12.52 -15.10 -17.79
C THR A 304 11.62 -14.67 -16.65
N MET A 305 10.64 -13.80 -16.95
CA MET A 305 9.68 -13.28 -15.98
C MET A 305 8.25 -13.49 -16.49
N SER A 306 7.36 -13.85 -15.57
CA SER A 306 5.91 -13.82 -15.83
C SER A 306 5.47 -12.41 -16.23
N PRO A 307 4.45 -12.23 -17.09
CA PRO A 307 3.90 -10.91 -17.41
C PRO A 307 3.50 -10.14 -16.14
N TYR A 308 3.87 -8.87 -16.03
CA TYR A 308 3.60 -8.03 -14.86
C TYR A 308 3.15 -6.60 -15.22
N ARG A 309 2.62 -5.87 -14.23
CA ARG A 309 2.32 -4.44 -14.31
C ARG A 309 3.18 -3.67 -13.32
N LEU A 310 3.63 -2.48 -13.72
CA LEU A 310 4.44 -1.61 -12.87
C LEU A 310 3.56 -0.72 -12.01
N GLY A 311 4.03 -0.47 -10.79
CA GLY A 311 3.37 0.38 -9.81
C GLY A 311 4.26 0.61 -8.61
N THR A 312 3.75 1.34 -7.64
CA THR A 312 4.48 1.74 -6.43
C THR A 312 3.98 0.94 -5.23
N TRP A 313 4.94 0.41 -4.47
CA TRP A 313 4.71 -0.13 -3.13
C TRP A 313 4.68 1.01 -2.10
N PHE A 314 3.60 1.09 -1.35
CA PHE A 314 3.41 2.03 -0.27
C PHE A 314 3.37 1.31 1.07
N ILE A 315 3.84 2.00 2.11
CA ILE A 315 3.79 1.59 3.52
C ILE A 315 2.94 2.61 4.27
N LYS A 316 1.92 2.16 4.98
CA LYS A 316 1.06 3.03 5.79
C LYS A 316 1.83 3.63 6.97
N LEU A 317 1.70 4.94 7.17
CA LEU A 317 2.18 5.66 8.35
C LEU A 317 1.32 5.38 9.57
#